data_AF-A0A1J5TVJ4-F1
#
_entry.id   AF-A0A1J5TVJ4-F1
#
_cell.length_a   1.000
_cell.length_b   1.000
_cell.length_c   1.000
_cell.angle_alpha   90.00
_cell.angle_beta   90.00
_cell.angle_gamma   90.00
#
_symmetry.space_group_name_H-M   'P 1'
#
loop_
_entity.id
_entity.type
_entity.pdbx_description
1 polymer ?
#
loop_
_entity_poly.entity_id
_entity_poly.type
_entity_poly.pdbx_seq_one_letter_code
_entity_poly.pdbx_strand_id
1 'polypeptide(L)'
;MRIIILLLPLLFISCGEHELEYTRSQCIVKTEIFWDKNLTKKQQLKINNDFYKAKLLMWMNRDRLKLLIPHVSFSGFPDIDKQKFPKFMYSQYNDECENKENMLFIFLEHIKFYVPNFPKYKVTSEVVEPGIRTIETRGKKYWIDG
;
A
#
# COMPACT_ATOMS: atom_id res chain seq x y z
N MET A 1 -18.82 -59.56 30.50
CA MET A 1 -18.20 -58.42 31.22
C MET A 1 -17.48 -57.54 30.22
N ARG A 2 -17.63 -56.22 30.35
CA ARG A 2 -17.41 -55.20 29.30
C ARG A 2 -15.92 -55.00 28.99
N ILE A 3 -15.56 -55.09 27.71
CA ILE A 3 -14.28 -54.61 27.16
C ILE A 3 -14.40 -53.09 27.05
N ILE A 4 -13.67 -52.35 27.88
CA ILE A 4 -13.56 -50.89 27.76
C ILE A 4 -12.48 -50.62 26.72
N ILE A 5 -12.90 -50.43 25.47
CA ILE A 5 -12.04 -49.88 24.42
C ILE A 5 -11.91 -48.39 24.72
N LEU A 6 -10.76 -47.97 25.24
CA LEU A 6 -10.39 -46.56 25.31
C LEU A 6 -10.21 -46.03 23.89
N LEU A 7 -11.26 -45.41 23.37
CA LEU A 7 -11.18 -44.56 22.18
C LEU A 7 -10.35 -43.33 22.54
N LEU A 8 -9.08 -43.31 22.10
CA LEU A 8 -8.33 -42.07 22.01
C LEU A 8 -9.13 -41.13 21.08
N PRO A 9 -9.54 -39.93 21.54
CA PRO A 9 -9.97 -38.92 20.59
C PRO A 9 -8.71 -38.51 19.83
N LEU A 10 -8.71 -38.78 18.53
CA LEU A 10 -7.80 -38.13 17.59
C LEU A 10 -7.87 -36.64 17.87
N LEU A 11 -6.74 -36.09 18.31
CA LEU A 11 -6.46 -34.67 18.28
C LEU A 11 -6.60 -34.24 16.82
N PHE A 12 -7.79 -33.77 16.46
CA PHE A 12 -7.95 -32.89 15.31
C PHE A 12 -7.21 -31.60 15.67
N ILE A 13 -5.89 -31.60 15.45
CA ILE A 13 -5.17 -30.36 15.20
C ILE A 13 -5.84 -29.83 13.94
N SER A 14 -6.83 -28.95 14.11
CA SER A 14 -7.24 -28.10 13.00
C SER A 14 -5.99 -27.32 12.65
N CYS A 15 -5.37 -27.69 11.53
CA CYS A 15 -4.53 -26.79 10.77
C CYS A 15 -5.47 -25.65 10.35
N GLY A 16 -5.73 -24.72 11.27
CA GLY A 16 -6.27 -23.43 10.92
C GLY A 16 -5.25 -22.87 9.95
N GLU A 17 -5.66 -22.76 8.69
CA GLU A 17 -4.97 -21.93 7.71
C GLU A 17 -4.61 -20.65 8.46
N HIS A 18 -3.33 -20.48 8.79
CA HIS A 18 -2.85 -19.21 9.30
C HIS A 18 -3.11 -18.27 8.13
N GLU A 19 -4.20 -17.49 8.20
CA GLU A 19 -4.30 -16.28 7.40
C GLU A 19 -2.98 -15.56 7.61
N LEU A 20 -2.25 -15.28 6.53
CA LEU A 20 -0.91 -14.71 6.62
C LEU A 20 -1.04 -13.34 7.30
N GLU A 21 -0.77 -13.29 8.61
CA GLU A 21 -0.78 -12.05 9.36
C GLU A 21 0.54 -11.32 9.05
N TYR A 22 0.47 -10.25 8.28
CA TYR A 22 1.63 -9.43 7.94
C TYR A 22 1.92 -8.38 9.02
N THR A 23 3.17 -7.92 9.13
CA THR A 23 3.48 -6.65 9.81
C THR A 23 3.10 -5.48 8.90
N ARG A 24 2.83 -4.29 9.46
CA ARG A 24 2.64 -3.09 8.63
C ARG A 24 3.86 -2.79 7.78
N SER A 25 5.07 -2.95 8.34
CA SER A 25 6.34 -2.74 7.59
C SER A 25 6.44 -3.65 6.38
N GLN A 26 5.94 -4.89 6.47
CA GLN A 26 5.91 -5.84 5.35
C GLN A 26 4.96 -5.42 4.23
N CYS A 27 4.00 -4.54 4.49
CA CYS A 27 2.97 -4.13 3.53
C CYS A 27 3.13 -2.72 2.99
N ILE A 28 4.18 -2.00 3.43
CA ILE A 28 4.49 -0.66 2.92
C ILE A 28 5.54 -0.77 1.82
N VAL A 29 5.32 0.00 0.76
CA VAL A 29 6.29 0.23 -0.30
C VAL A 29 6.60 1.72 -0.36
N LYS A 30 7.90 2.05 -0.36
CA LYS A 30 8.38 3.41 -0.60
C LYS A 30 8.67 3.59 -2.09
N THR A 31 8.28 4.75 -2.59
CA THR A 31 8.50 5.18 -3.97
C THR A 31 9.15 6.54 -3.97
N GLU A 32 10.30 6.64 -4.62
CA GLU A 32 10.94 7.93 -4.89
C GLU A 32 10.29 8.59 -6.10
N ILE A 33 10.03 9.90 -6.00
CA ILE A 33 9.36 10.69 -7.03
C ILE A 33 10.31 11.74 -7.59
N PHE A 34 10.47 11.74 -8.91
CA PHE A 34 11.34 12.63 -9.66
C PHE A 34 10.50 13.62 -10.47
N TRP A 35 10.24 14.77 -9.88
CA TRP A 35 9.54 15.87 -10.53
C TRP A 35 10.39 16.52 -11.62
N ASP A 36 9.75 16.91 -12.72
CA ASP A 36 10.38 17.77 -13.71
C ASP A 36 10.63 19.17 -13.09
N LYS A 37 11.89 19.61 -13.14
CA LYS A 37 12.37 20.88 -12.59
C LYS A 37 11.70 22.10 -13.23
N ASN A 38 11.17 21.95 -14.44
CA ASN A 38 10.53 23.02 -15.20
C ASN A 38 9.04 23.19 -14.87
N LEU A 39 8.44 22.30 -14.07
CA LEU A 39 7.02 22.42 -13.73
C LEU A 39 6.75 23.61 -12.81
N THR A 40 5.74 24.40 -13.14
CA THR A 40 5.23 25.45 -12.25
C THR A 40 4.48 24.85 -11.06
N LYS A 41 4.41 25.57 -9.94
CA LYS A 41 3.61 25.15 -8.77
C LYS A 41 2.16 24.76 -9.16
N LYS A 42 1.53 25.53 -10.06
CA LYS A 42 0.16 25.25 -10.55
C LYS A 42 0.06 23.92 -11.29
N GLN A 43 1.00 23.61 -12.19
CA GLN A 43 1.01 22.33 -12.90
C GLN A 43 1.20 21.15 -11.94
N GLN A 44 2.02 21.34 -10.92
CA GLN A 44 2.29 20.31 -9.92
C GLN A 44 1.08 20.04 -9.01
N LEU A 45 0.40 21.09 -8.54
CA LEU A 45 -0.89 20.94 -7.85
C LEU A 45 -1.92 20.22 -8.72
N LYS A 46 -1.96 20.54 -10.02
CA LYS A 46 -2.85 19.85 -10.97
C LYS A 46 -2.53 18.35 -11.03
N ILE A 47 -1.25 17.98 -11.21
CA ILE A 47 -0.82 16.57 -11.24
C ILE A 47 -1.22 15.84 -9.96
N ASN A 48 -1.02 16.46 -8.79
CA ASN A 48 -1.42 15.86 -7.52
C ASN A 48 -2.95 15.68 -7.41
N ASN A 49 -3.73 16.69 -7.80
CA ASN A 49 -5.18 16.60 -7.80
C ASN A 49 -5.68 15.54 -8.79
N ASP A 50 -5.07 15.45 -9.97
CA ASP A 50 -5.38 14.46 -10.98
C ASP A 50 -5.03 13.05 -10.50
N PHE A 51 -3.94 12.87 -9.73
CA PHE A 51 -3.61 11.61 -9.07
C PHE A 51 -4.73 11.16 -8.11
N TYR A 52 -5.18 12.04 -7.21
CA TYR A 52 -6.26 11.69 -6.27
C TYR A 52 -7.58 11.42 -6.98
N LYS A 53 -7.91 12.16 -8.04
CA LYS A 53 -9.08 11.89 -8.89
C LYS A 53 -8.97 10.54 -9.59
N ALA A 54 -7.81 10.21 -10.18
CA ALA A 54 -7.57 8.93 -10.82
C ALA A 54 -7.71 7.77 -9.81
N LYS A 55 -7.08 7.90 -8.63
CA LYS A 55 -7.22 6.92 -7.55
C LYS A 55 -8.68 6.72 -7.12
N LEU A 56 -9.45 7.81 -6.98
CA LEU A 56 -10.88 7.72 -6.65
C LEU A 56 -11.68 7.00 -7.74
N LEU A 57 -11.45 7.34 -9.02
CA LEU A 57 -12.09 6.67 -10.15
C LEU A 57 -11.76 5.17 -10.19
N MET A 58 -10.50 4.80 -9.95
CA MET A 58 -10.08 3.41 -9.85
C MET A 58 -10.78 2.69 -8.71
N TRP A 59 -10.90 3.34 -7.54
CA TRP A 59 -11.59 2.76 -6.38
C TRP A 59 -13.08 2.52 -6.66
N MET A 60 -13.75 3.46 -7.32
CA MET A 60 -15.15 3.30 -7.75
C MET A 60 -15.34 2.18 -8.78
N ASN A 61 -14.28 1.78 -9.50
CA ASN A 61 -14.30 0.74 -10.53
C ASN A 61 -13.47 -0.50 -10.16
N ARG A 62 -13.16 -0.69 -8.87
CA ARG A 62 -12.22 -1.73 -8.42
C ARG A 62 -12.61 -3.14 -8.88
N ASP A 63 -13.90 -3.46 -8.88
CA ASP A 63 -14.41 -4.79 -9.24
C ASP A 63 -14.18 -5.11 -10.73
N ARG A 64 -14.18 -4.07 -11.58
CA ARG A 64 -13.90 -4.20 -13.03
C ARG A 64 -12.41 -4.25 -13.32
N LEU A 65 -11.63 -3.43 -12.60
CA LEU A 65 -10.19 -3.33 -12.80
C LEU A 65 -9.44 -4.54 -12.22
N LYS A 66 -10.04 -5.25 -11.26
CA LYS A 66 -9.42 -6.38 -10.54
C LYS A 66 -8.01 -6.01 -10.04
N LEU A 67 -7.90 -4.79 -9.51
CA LEU A 67 -6.64 -4.19 -9.11
C LEU A 67 -6.66 -3.87 -7.62
N LEU A 68 -5.62 -4.28 -6.90
CA LEU A 68 -5.41 -3.87 -5.52
C LEU A 68 -4.93 -2.41 -5.47
N ILE A 69 -5.72 -1.57 -4.80
CA ILE A 69 -5.49 -0.12 -4.71
C ILE A 69 -4.91 0.18 -3.33
N PRO A 70 -3.64 0.62 -3.24
CA PRO A 70 -3.03 0.89 -1.94
C PRO A 70 -3.62 2.13 -1.28
N HIS A 71 -3.56 2.15 0.05
CA HIS A 71 -3.60 3.41 0.78
C HIS A 71 -2.31 4.18 0.49
N VAL A 72 -2.41 5.46 0.13
CA VAL A 72 -1.27 6.23 -0.38
C VAL A 72 -1.12 7.50 0.45
N SER A 73 0.11 7.73 0.90
CA SER A 73 0.53 8.95 1.58
C SER A 73 1.77 9.51 0.88
N PHE A 74 1.84 10.83 0.74
CA PHE A 74 3.03 11.51 0.20
C PHE A 74 3.83 12.11 1.36
N SER A 75 5.16 11.95 1.32
CA SER A 75 6.04 12.58 2.31
C SER A 75 5.89 14.09 2.25
N GLY A 76 5.45 14.71 3.34
CA GLY A 76 5.46 16.16 3.56
C GLY A 76 4.91 17.00 2.40
N PHE A 77 3.64 17.42 2.51
CA PHE A 77 3.25 18.67 1.84
C PHE A 77 3.98 19.86 2.52
N PRO A 78 4.19 20.99 1.80
CA PRO A 78 5.29 21.96 1.98
C PRO A 78 5.53 22.56 3.38
N ASP A 79 4.59 22.40 4.31
CA ASP A 79 4.56 23.12 5.57
C ASP A 79 5.51 22.55 6.63
N ILE A 80 6.02 21.32 6.45
CA ILE A 80 6.91 20.68 7.44
C ILE A 80 8.38 20.70 7.03
N ASP A 81 8.71 20.69 5.72
CA ASP A 81 10.06 20.33 5.27
C ASP A 81 10.74 21.40 4.40
N LYS A 82 10.15 22.59 4.23
CA LYS A 82 10.56 23.64 3.26
C LYS A 82 10.73 23.13 1.82
N GLN A 83 10.41 21.85 1.56
CA GLN A 83 10.44 21.24 0.25
C GLN A 83 9.20 21.68 -0.51
N LYS A 84 9.39 22.06 -1.77
CA LYS A 84 8.28 22.53 -2.58
C LYS A 84 7.30 21.39 -2.90
N PHE A 85 7.76 20.13 -2.94
CA PHE A 85 7.01 18.97 -3.43
C PHE A 85 7.43 17.66 -2.73
N PRO A 86 6.54 16.66 -2.66
CA PRO A 86 6.85 15.39 -2.01
C PRO A 86 7.93 14.62 -2.78
N LYS A 87 8.96 14.18 -2.08
CA LYS A 87 10.02 13.31 -2.62
C LYS A 87 9.65 11.83 -2.61
N PHE A 88 8.81 11.44 -1.67
CA PHE A 88 8.43 10.05 -1.48
C PHE A 88 6.91 9.89 -1.49
N MET A 89 6.49 8.74 -1.98
CA MET A 89 5.15 8.20 -1.80
C MET A 89 5.27 6.88 -1.07
N TYR A 90 4.44 6.70 -0.05
CA TYR A 90 4.31 5.47 0.71
C TYR A 90 2.98 4.84 0.34
N SER A 91 3.02 3.59 -0.10
CA SER A 91 1.86 2.81 -0.50
C SER A 91 1.71 1.62 0.44
N GLN A 92 0.56 1.52 1.11
CA GLN A 92 0.26 0.45 2.05
C GLN A 92 -0.84 -0.44 1.49
N TYR A 93 -0.56 -1.74 1.46
CA TYR A 93 -1.53 -2.80 1.17
C TYR A 93 -2.02 -3.44 2.46
N ASN A 94 -3.12 -4.19 2.40
CA ASN A 94 -3.67 -4.91 3.55
C ASN A 94 -3.53 -6.44 3.44
N ASP A 95 -3.14 -6.88 2.26
CA ASP A 95 -3.18 -8.22 1.73
C ASP A 95 -2.15 -8.30 0.59
N GLU A 96 -1.75 -9.52 0.23
CA GLU A 96 -0.78 -9.80 -0.84
C GLU A 96 0.55 -9.04 -0.68
N CYS A 97 1.01 -8.85 0.56
CA CYS A 97 2.18 -8.01 0.86
C CYS A 97 3.51 -8.56 0.32
N GLU A 98 3.57 -9.85 -0.02
CA GLU A 98 4.65 -10.48 -0.77
C GLU A 98 4.76 -9.95 -2.22
N ASN A 99 3.65 -9.51 -2.80
CA ASN A 99 3.57 -9.01 -4.19
C ASN A 99 3.50 -7.48 -4.29
N LYS A 100 3.62 -6.77 -3.15
CA LYS A 100 3.38 -5.31 -3.03
C LYS A 100 4.11 -4.43 -4.05
N GLU A 101 5.34 -4.78 -4.43
CA GLU A 101 6.11 -4.00 -5.40
C GLU A 101 5.54 -4.14 -6.82
N ASN A 102 5.22 -5.36 -7.24
CA ASN A 102 4.62 -5.64 -8.54
C ASN A 102 3.22 -5.02 -8.64
N MET A 103 2.42 -5.14 -7.58
CA MET A 103 1.10 -4.51 -7.51
C MET A 103 1.20 -2.99 -7.59
N LEU A 104 2.19 -2.39 -6.91
CA LEU A 104 2.41 -0.96 -6.98
C LEU A 104 2.80 -0.51 -8.37
N PHE A 105 3.66 -1.29 -9.06
CA PHE A 105 4.02 -1.02 -10.44
C PHE A 105 2.78 -0.99 -11.34
N ILE A 106 1.93 -2.04 -11.29
CA ILE A 106 0.69 -2.11 -12.08
C ILE A 106 -0.26 -0.95 -11.75
N PHE A 107 -0.42 -0.63 -10.46
CA PHE A 107 -1.22 0.51 -10.01
C PHE A 107 -0.70 1.83 -10.60
N LEU A 108 0.61 2.07 -10.55
CA LEU A 108 1.20 3.31 -11.06
C LEU A 108 1.16 3.39 -12.60
N GLU A 109 1.26 2.29 -13.32
CA GLU A 109 1.04 2.27 -14.77
C GLU A 109 -0.41 2.64 -15.13
N HIS A 110 -1.40 2.18 -14.35
CA HIS A 110 -2.80 2.62 -14.53
C HIS A 110 -2.96 4.10 -14.21
N ILE A 111 -2.31 4.61 -13.16
CA ILE A 111 -2.32 6.04 -12.84
C ILE A 111 -1.77 6.87 -14.00
N LYS A 112 -0.69 6.45 -14.68
CA LYS A 112 -0.14 7.18 -15.83
C LYS A 112 -1.13 7.30 -16.99
N PHE A 113 -2.02 6.32 -17.19
CA PHE A 113 -3.07 6.41 -18.20
C PHE A 113 -4.01 7.60 -17.93
N TYR A 114 -4.37 7.85 -16.66
CA TYR A 114 -5.23 8.96 -16.25
C TYR A 114 -4.47 10.27 -16.03
N VAL A 115 -3.19 10.18 -15.69
CA VAL A 115 -2.30 11.30 -15.37
C VAL A 115 -1.04 11.19 -16.23
N PRO A 116 -1.10 11.55 -17.54
CA PRO A 116 0.03 11.33 -18.46
C PRO A 116 1.33 12.04 -18.06
N ASN A 117 1.22 13.14 -17.31
CA ASN A 117 2.35 13.91 -16.80
C ASN A 117 2.71 13.51 -15.35
N PHE A 118 2.33 12.32 -14.91
CA PHE A 118 2.75 11.81 -13.61
C PHE A 118 4.29 11.77 -13.54
N PRO A 119 4.91 12.19 -12.43
CA PRO A 119 6.36 12.25 -12.36
C PRO A 119 6.99 10.87 -12.55
N LYS A 120 8.25 10.86 -13.00
CA LYS A 120 9.03 9.62 -13.01
C LYS A 120 9.17 9.14 -11.57
N TYR A 121 9.27 7.83 -11.38
CA TYR A 121 9.40 7.25 -10.05
C TYR A 121 10.32 6.03 -10.04
N LYS A 122 10.75 5.66 -8.84
CA LYS A 122 11.47 4.42 -8.55
C LYS A 122 10.85 3.76 -7.32
N VAL A 123 10.37 2.53 -7.48
CA VAL A 123 9.92 1.69 -6.35
C VAL A 123 11.17 1.17 -5.64
N THR A 124 11.20 1.24 -4.30
CA THR A 124 12.33 0.77 -3.50
C THR A 124 11.93 -0.45 -2.67
N SER A 125 12.88 -1.38 -2.50
CA SER A 125 12.74 -2.58 -1.67
C SER A 125 13.18 -2.34 -0.22
N GLU A 126 13.18 -1.07 0.22
CA GLU A 126 13.53 -0.69 1.58
C GLU A 126 12.42 -1.10 2.54
N VAL A 127 12.80 -1.66 3.70
CA VAL A 127 11.84 -1.89 4.79
C VAL A 127 11.49 -0.54 5.42
N VAL A 128 10.21 -0.18 5.39
CA VAL A 128 9.72 1.11 5.88
C VAL A 128 9.09 0.95 7.26
N GLU A 129 9.56 1.74 8.21
CA GLU A 129 8.93 1.83 9.53
C GLU A 129 7.58 2.59 9.48
N PRO A 130 6.48 1.99 9.97
CA PRO A 130 5.18 2.64 10.05
C PRO A 130 5.21 3.84 11.01
N GLY A 131 4.67 4.97 10.57
CA GLY A 131 4.60 6.17 11.38
C GLY A 131 3.73 7.24 10.72
N ILE A 132 3.40 8.30 11.47
CA ILE A 132 2.56 9.42 11.01
C ILE A 132 3.07 10.04 9.69
N ARG A 133 4.38 9.97 9.44
CA ARG A 133 5.04 10.52 8.25
C ARG A 133 5.10 9.54 7.06
N THR A 134 4.80 8.27 7.28
CA THR A 134 4.85 7.22 6.27
C THR A 134 3.43 6.78 5.90
N ILE A 135 2.65 6.22 6.81
CA ILE A 135 1.33 5.64 6.53
C ILE A 135 0.40 5.64 7.77
N GLU A 136 -0.82 5.11 7.64
CA GLU A 136 -1.84 5.07 8.68
C GLU A 136 -1.33 4.35 9.96
N THR A 137 -1.29 5.06 11.10
CA THR A 137 -0.86 4.50 12.39
C THR A 137 -2.02 4.03 13.27
N ARG A 138 -3.27 4.21 12.82
CA ARG A 138 -4.46 3.79 13.55
C ARG A 138 -5.34 2.92 12.67
N GLY A 139 -5.62 1.71 13.16
CA GLY A 139 -6.64 0.82 12.61
C GLY A 139 -6.11 -0.21 11.63
N LYS A 140 -5.88 -1.43 12.14
CA LYS A 140 -6.52 -2.67 11.67
C LYS A 140 -6.24 -3.75 12.69
N LYS A 141 -7.26 -4.53 13.02
CA LYS A 141 -7.27 -5.55 14.08
C LYS A 141 -6.51 -6.84 13.68
N TYR A 142 -5.70 -6.78 12.62
CA TYR A 142 -5.22 -7.91 11.81
C TYR A 142 -3.72 -7.82 11.47
N TRP A 143 -2.96 -6.98 12.17
CA TRP A 143 -1.50 -6.90 12.02
C TRP A 143 -0.82 -7.62 13.18
N ILE A 144 0.28 -8.33 12.93
CA ILE A 144 1.09 -8.98 13.99
C ILE A 144 1.96 -8.00 14.80
N ASP A 145 1.98 -6.71 14.44
CA ASP A 145 2.69 -5.67 15.18
C ASP A 145 1.80 -4.89 16.17
N GLY A 146 0.63 -5.45 16.49
CA GLY A 146 -0.37 -4.94 17.45
C GLY A 146 -0.16 -5.42 18.88
#